data_AF-A0A6C0D3G6-F1
#
_entry.id   AF-A0A6C0D3G6-F1
#
_cell.length_a   1.000
_cell.length_b   1.000
_cell.length_c   1.000
_cell.angle_alpha   90.00
_cell.angle_beta   90.00
_cell.angle_gamma   90.00
#
_symmetry.space_group_name_H-M   'P 1'
#
loop_
_entity.id
_entity.type
_entity.pdbx_description
1 polymer ?
#
loop_
_entity_poly.entity_id
_entity_poly.type
_entity_poly.pdbx_seq_one_letter_code
_entity_poly.pdbx_strand_id
1 'polypeptide(L)' 'MIMMKPVMNALTLMTMMVLIFNMFFVIKVTLEYMMLPNIVPLVWFIVAVPTPYFATMLTAPLLD' A
#
# COMPACT_ATOMS: atom_id res chain seq x y z
N MET A 1 12.59 17.49 -21.54
CA MET A 1 11.24 17.25 -20.97
C MET A 1 10.76 15.80 -21.05
N ILE A 2 11.41 14.90 -21.80
CA ILE A 2 10.90 13.54 -22.07
C ILE A 2 10.98 12.61 -20.83
N MET A 3 11.90 12.85 -19.89
CA MET A 3 12.07 11.99 -18.70
C MET A 3 11.16 12.32 -17.50
N MET A 4 10.42 13.44 -17.52
CA MET A 4 9.63 13.86 -16.35
C MET A 4 8.46 12.92 -16.04
N LYS A 5 7.80 12.38 -17.07
CA LYS A 5 6.62 11.54 -16.93
C LYS A 5 6.90 10.20 -16.22
N PRO A 6 7.87 9.37 -16.66
CA PRO A 6 8.19 8.12 -15.98
C PRO A 6 8.74 8.34 -14.56
N VAL A 7 9.47 9.43 -14.32
CA VAL A 7 9.97 9.78 -12.98
C VAL A 7 8.81 10.13 -12.03
N MET A 8 7.85 10.93 -12.48
CA MET A 8 6.65 11.26 -11.70
C MET A 8 5.85 10.01 -11.36
N ASN A 9 5.66 9.11 -12.33
CA ASN A 9 4.86 7.90 -12.13
C ASN A 9 5.54 6.90 -11.18
N ALA A 10 6.87 6.76 -11.27
CA ALA A 10 7.65 5.98 -10.31
C ALA A 10 7.57 6.56 -8.89
N LEU A 11 7.64 7.89 -8.74
CA LEU A 11 7.46 8.57 -7.46
C LEU A 11 6.06 8.36 -6.89
N THR A 12 5.02 8.42 -7.73
CA THR A 12 3.64 8.12 -7.33
C THR A 12 3.51 6.68 -6.82
N LEU A 13 4.13 5.73 -7.52
CA LEU A 13 4.09 4.32 -7.17
C LEU A 13 4.84 4.03 -5.85
N MET A 14 6.02 4.61 -5.66
CA MET A 14 6.75 4.58 -4.38
C MET A 14 5.91 5.18 -3.24
N THR A 15 5.28 6.33 -3.46
CA THR A 15 4.48 7.01 -2.45
C THR A 15 3.27 6.17 -2.05
N MET A 16 2.59 5.55 -3.02
CA MET A 16 1.48 4.65 -2.74
C MET A 16 1.92 3.44 -1.90
N MET A 17 3.03 2.78 -2.26
CA MET A 17 3.54 1.66 -1.45
C MET A 17 3.86 2.06 0.00
N VAL A 18 4.45 3.23 0.20
CA VAL A 18 4.76 3.76 1.55
C VAL A 18 3.48 4.08 2.33
N LEU A 19 2.48 4.69 1.70
CA LEU A 19 1.20 4.98 2.34
C LEU A 19 0.45 3.71 2.74
N ILE A 20 0.45 2.71 1.87
CA ILE A 20 -0.12 1.39 2.12
C ILE A 20 0.58 0.76 3.34
N PHE A 21 1.92 0.76 3.37
CA PHE A 21 2.69 0.23 4.50
C PHE A 21 2.39 0.96 5.82
N ASN A 22 2.28 2.30 5.78
CA ASN A 22 1.93 3.08 6.96
C ASN A 22 0.50 2.79 7.46
N MET A 23 -0.46 2.64 6.56
CA MET A 23 -1.83 2.22 6.93
C MET A 23 -1.83 0.87 7.64
N PHE A 24 -1.03 -0.09 7.17
CA PHE A 24 -0.87 -1.39 7.85
C PHE A 24 -0.30 -1.26 9.25
N PHE A 25 0.73 -0.43 9.42
CA PHE A 25 1.33 -0.23 10.72
C PHE A 25 0.34 0.38 11.71
N VAL A 26 -0.45 1.36 11.27
CA VAL A 26 -1.51 1.97 12.08
C VAL A 26 -2.55 0.93 12.48
N ILE A 27 -3.07 0.15 11.54
CA ILE A 27 -4.06 -0.90 11.81
C ILE A 27 -3.54 -1.92 12.81
N LYS A 28 -2.30 -2.39 12.64
CA LYS A 28 -1.65 -3.33 13.57
C LYS A 28 -1.63 -2.74 14.98
N VAL A 29 -1.10 -1.52 15.12
CA VAL A 29 -0.96 -0.86 16.42
C VAL A 29 -2.34 -0.65 17.05
N THR A 30 -3.34 -0.18 16.30
CA THR A 30 -4.72 -0.01 16.80
C THR A 30 -5.31 -1.32 17.32
N LEU A 31 -5.15 -2.43 16.59
CA LEU A 31 -5.67 -3.74 16.99
C LEU A 31 -4.94 -4.30 18.23
N GLU A 32 -3.63 -4.08 18.33
CA GLU A 32 -2.85 -4.42 19.53
C GLU A 32 -3.34 -3.61 20.74
N TYR A 33 -3.58 -2.30 20.59
CA TYR A 33 -4.16 -1.45 21.63
C TYR A 33 -5.57 -1.88 22.05
N MET A 34 -6.36 -2.43 21.14
CA MET A 34 -7.71 -2.93 21.42
C MET A 34 -7.73 -4.33 22.06
N MET A 35 -6.57 -4.90 22.42
CA MET A 35 -6.45 -6.26 22.95
C MET A 35 -7.00 -7.33 21.98
N LEU A 36 -6.92 -7.06 20.67
CA LEU A 36 -7.33 -7.97 19.59
C LEU A 36 -6.14 -8.37 18.69
N PRO A 37 -5.01 -8.83 19.26
CA PRO A 37 -3.80 -9.15 18.48
C PRO A 37 -4.05 -10.30 17.49
N ASN A 38 -4.99 -11.20 17.80
CA ASN A 38 -5.34 -12.34 16.95
C ASN A 38 -6.04 -11.94 15.64
N ILE A 39 -6.56 -10.71 15.54
CA ILE A 39 -7.24 -10.18 14.35
C ILE A 39 -6.24 -9.54 13.37
N VAL A 40 -5.04 -9.18 13.85
CA VAL A 40 -3.98 -8.57 13.03
C VAL A 40 -3.63 -9.42 11.80
N PRO A 41 -3.41 -10.75 11.90
CA PRO A 41 -3.08 -11.58 10.74
C PRO A 41 -4.23 -11.65 9.73
N LEU A 42 -5.48 -11.61 10.20
CA LEU A 42 -6.66 -11.65 9.34
C LEU A 42 -6.80 -10.36 8.54
N VAL A 43 -6.67 -9.20 9.21
CA VAL A 43 -6.71 -7.90 8.54
C VAL A 43 -5.50 -7.73 7.61
N TRP A 44 -4.34 -8.26 8.01
CA TRP A 44 -3.18 -8.36 7.13
C TRP A 44 -3.51 -9.18 5.87
N PHE A 45 -4.16 -10.33 5.99
CA PHE A 45 -4.48 -11.14 4.82
C PHE A 45 -5.52 -10.47 3.90
N ILE A 46 -6.57 -9.89 4.49
CA ILE A 46 -7.67 -9.26 3.74
C ILE A 46 -7.21 -7.98 3.04
N VAL A 47 -6.31 -7.22 3.64
CA VAL A 47 -5.92 -5.91 3.12
C VAL A 47 -4.54 -5.99 2.46
N ALA A 48 -3.54 -6.62 3.06
CA ALA A 48 -2.15 -6.58 2.55
C ALA A 48 -1.93 -7.40 1.29
N VAL A 49 -2.73 -8.44 1.06
CA VAL A 49 -2.63 -9.27 -0.15
C VAL A 49 -3.21 -8.56 -1.39
N PRO A 50 -4.44 -8.03 -1.37
CA PRO A 50 -5.00 -7.37 -2.55
C PRO A 50 -4.46 -5.96 -2.79
N THR A 51 -4.00 -5.24 -1.76
CA THR A 51 -3.63 -3.83 -1.93
C THR A 51 -2.44 -3.62 -2.89
N PRO A 52 -1.33 -4.40 -2.84
CA PRO A 52 -0.26 -4.34 -3.84
C PRO A 52 -0.76 -4.66 -5.24
N TYR A 53 -1.64 -5.67 -5.38
CA TYR A 53 -2.22 -6.05 -6.68
C TYR A 53 -3.04 -4.91 -7.29
N PHE A 54 -3.95 -4.30 -6.53
CA PHE A 54 -4.75 -3.17 -7.00
C PHE A 54 -3.88 -1.93 -7.24
N ALA A 55 -2.89 -1.67 -6.39
CA ALA A 55 -1.94 -0.58 -6.61
C ALA A 55 -1.19 -0.77 -7.93
N THR A 56 -0.68 -1.96 -8.22
CA THR A 56 -0.03 -2.27 -9.49
C THR A 56 -1.01 -2.15 -10.67
N MET A 57 -2.22 -2.67 -10.56
CA MET A 57 -3.21 -2.59 -11.65
C MET A 57 -3.64 -1.15 -11.97
N LEU A 58 -3.78 -0.31 -10.94
CA LEU A 58 -4.16 1.11 -11.11
C LEU A 58 -3.00 1.99 -11.57
N THR A 59 -1.75 1.60 -11.27
CA THR A 59 -0.56 2.38 -11.64
C THR A 59 0.16 1.86 -12.88
N ALA A 60 -0.07 0.62 -13.30
CA ALA A 60 0.51 0.05 -14.51
C ALA A 60 0.22 0.88 -15.77
N PRO A 61 -1.02 1.39 -16.01
CA PRO A 61 -1.30 2.26 -17.16
C PRO A 61 -0.58 3.62 -17.12
N LEU A 62 -0.02 4.01 -15.97
CA LEU A 62 0.78 5.22 -15.85
C LEU A 62 2.24 4.96 -16.27
N LEU A 63 2.69 3.71 -16.38
CA LEU A 63 4.08 3.39 -16.72
C LEU A 63 4.32 3.28 -18.25
N ASP A 64 3.26 3.30 -19.05
CA ASP A 64 3.28 3.41 -20.53
C ASP A 64 3.30 4.88 -21.01
#